data_AF-A0A4Z0C2Q6-F1
#
_entry.id   AF-A0A4Z0C2Q6-F1
#
_cell.length_a   1.000
_cell.length_b   1.000
_cell.length_c   1.000
_cell.angle_alpha   90.00
_cell.angle_beta   90.00
_cell.angle_gamma   90.00
#
_symmetry.space_group_name_H-M   'P 1'
#
loop_
_entity.id
_entity.type
_entity.pdbx_description
1 polymer ?
#
loop_
_entity_poly.entity_id
_entity_poly.type
_entity_poly.pdbx_seq_one_letter_code
_entity_poly.pdbx_strand_id
1 'polypeptide(L)'
;MRIVSTSLLFWADGMTVAPGLVVVHPRVRSDAGLLAHEAVHCRQMREVGLLRFWWLYFTCPAFRLWAEVEAYRVSLRHQPAGLRHFARALAHGYLLRITPEQAERLLRG
;
A
#
# COMPACT_ATOMS: atom_id res chain seq x y z
N MET A 1 -4.64 -11.76 -10.42
CA MET A 1 -3.54 -10.81 -10.14
C MET A 1 -2.24 -11.49 -10.53
N ARG A 2 -1.46 -10.91 -11.43
CA ARG A 2 -0.14 -11.39 -11.85
C ARG A 2 0.92 -10.75 -10.97
N ILE A 3 1.74 -11.56 -10.33
CA ILE A 3 2.82 -11.11 -9.45
C ILE A 3 4.15 -11.36 -10.16
N VAL A 4 4.87 -10.28 -10.45
CA VAL A 4 6.23 -10.31 -10.99
C VAL A 4 7.18 -10.00 -9.85
N SER A 5 8.23 -10.80 -9.70
CA SER A 5 9.26 -10.54 -8.70
C SER A 5 10.53 -10.03 -9.36
N THR A 6 11.09 -8.92 -8.86
CA THR A 6 12.34 -8.36 -9.36
C THR A 6 13.16 -7.73 -8.24
N SER A 7 14.47 -7.96 -8.25
CA SER A 7 15.41 -7.31 -7.33
C SER A 7 15.65 -5.83 -7.65
N LEU A 8 15.16 -5.36 -8.81
CA LEU A 8 15.21 -3.95 -9.19
C LEU A 8 14.30 -3.06 -8.32
N LEU A 9 13.36 -3.68 -7.59
CA LEU A 9 12.54 -3.03 -6.57
C LEU A 9 13.34 -2.92 -5.25
N PHE A 10 14.53 -2.32 -5.28
CA PHE A 10 15.42 -2.25 -4.11
C PHE A 10 14.99 -1.18 -3.08
N TRP A 11 14.12 -0.25 -3.49
CA TRP A 11 13.67 0.90 -2.71
C TRP A 11 12.24 0.75 -2.17
N ALA A 12 11.52 -0.30 -2.57
CA ALA A 12 10.16 -0.62 -2.11
C ALA A 12 9.99 -2.13 -1.99
N ASP A 13 9.12 -2.59 -1.10
CA ASP A 13 8.84 -4.03 -0.93
C ASP A 13 7.84 -4.54 -1.98
N GLY A 14 6.88 -3.70 -2.38
CA GLY A 14 5.88 -3.97 -3.41
C GLY A 14 5.44 -2.70 -4.13
N MET A 15 4.96 -2.87 -5.37
CA MET A 15 4.32 -1.81 -6.13
C MET A 15 3.29 -2.41 -7.11
N THR A 16 2.04 -2.03 -6.94
CA THR A 16 1.00 -2.25 -7.94
C THR A 16 1.21 -1.28 -9.10
N VAL A 17 1.50 -1.82 -10.29
CA VAL A 17 1.79 -1.01 -11.49
C VAL A 17 0.51 -0.77 -12.30
N ALA A 18 -0.33 -1.79 -12.39
CA ALA A 18 -1.55 -1.76 -13.19
C ALA A 18 -2.64 -2.65 -12.57
N PRO A 19 -3.90 -2.55 -13.03
CA PRO A 19 -4.99 -3.41 -12.58
C PRO A 19 -4.64 -4.89 -12.76
N GLY A 20 -4.23 -5.56 -11.69
CA GLY A 20 -3.83 -6.96 -11.72
C GLY A 20 -2.38 -7.22 -12.10
N LEU A 21 -1.50 -6.21 -12.13
CA LEU A 21 -0.06 -6.39 -12.22
C LEU A 21 0.63 -5.79 -10.99
N VAL A 22 1.21 -6.67 -10.18
CA VAL A 22 1.96 -6.30 -8.98
C VAL A 22 3.41 -6.71 -9.17
N VAL A 23 4.31 -5.81 -8.83
CA VAL A 23 5.75 -6.06 -8.78
C VAL A 23 6.16 -6.12 -7.32
N VAL A 24 6.82 -7.19 -6.89
CA VAL A 24 7.29 -7.36 -5.50
C VAL A 24 8.77 -7.68 -5.47
N HIS A 25 9.44 -7.31 -4.38
CA HIS A 25 10.80 -7.78 -4.15
C HIS A 25 10.78 -9.29 -3.84
N PRO A 26 11.74 -10.11 -4.35
CA PRO A 26 11.72 -11.56 -4.15
C PRO A 26 11.65 -12.01 -2.69
N ARG A 27 12.22 -11.22 -1.77
CA ARG A 27 12.24 -11.50 -0.32
C ARG A 27 10.85 -11.51 0.33
N VAL A 28 9.90 -10.77 -0.22
CA VAL A 28 8.55 -10.57 0.35
C VAL A 28 7.47 -11.19 -0.53
N ARG A 29 7.86 -11.99 -1.53
CA ARG A 29 6.95 -12.63 -2.50
C ARG A 29 5.90 -13.52 -1.81
N SER A 30 6.22 -14.09 -0.65
CA SER A 30 5.32 -14.94 0.14
C SER A 30 4.66 -14.21 1.31
N ASP A 31 4.86 -12.90 1.47
CA ASP A 31 4.22 -12.13 2.52
C ASP A 31 2.73 -11.90 2.18
N ALA A 32 1.85 -12.66 2.85
CA ALA A 32 0.41 -12.57 2.65
C ALA A 32 -0.16 -11.18 2.96
N GLY A 33 0.42 -10.45 3.92
CA GLY A 33 -0.02 -9.11 4.31
C GLY A 33 0.32 -8.06 3.25
N LEU A 34 1.52 -8.16 2.66
CA LEU A 34 1.94 -7.32 1.54
C LEU A 34 1.15 -7.66 0.26
N LEU A 35 0.96 -8.93 -0.07
CA LEU A 35 0.17 -9.29 -1.25
C LEU A 35 -1.29 -8.83 -1.12
N ALA A 36 -1.86 -8.86 0.08
CA ALA A 36 -3.20 -8.34 0.34
C ALA A 36 -3.25 -6.81 0.22
N HIS A 37 -2.19 -6.10 0.64
CA HIS A 37 -2.03 -4.65 0.43
C HIS A 37 -2.11 -4.31 -1.07
N GLU A 38 -1.28 -4.97 -1.88
CA GLU A 38 -1.20 -4.73 -3.32
C GLU A 38 -2.49 -5.11 -4.04
N ALA A 39 -3.19 -6.14 -3.56
CA ALA A 39 -4.50 -6.51 -4.08
C ALA A 39 -5.55 -5.39 -3.91
N VAL A 40 -5.45 -4.60 -2.83
CA VAL A 40 -6.31 -3.42 -2.61
C VAL A 40 -6.02 -2.36 -3.67
N HIS A 41 -4.77 -2.01 -3.93
CA HIS A 41 -4.43 -1.07 -5.00
C HIS A 41 -4.87 -1.57 -6.38
N CYS A 42 -4.74 -2.88 -6.65
CA CYS A 42 -5.28 -3.47 -7.87
C CYS A 42 -6.80 -3.30 -7.99
N ARG A 43 -7.54 -3.30 -6.87
CA ARG A 43 -8.98 -3.03 -6.86
C ARG A 43 -9.26 -1.54 -7.04
N GLN A 44 -8.59 -0.67 -6.28
CA GLN A 44 -8.76 0.78 -6.38
C GLN A 44 -8.44 1.29 -7.79
N MET A 45 -7.40 0.78 -8.46
CA MET A 45 -7.09 1.11 -9.85
C MET A 45 -8.15 0.62 -10.84
N ARG A 46 -8.87 -0.48 -10.55
CA ARG A 46 -10.00 -0.94 -11.37
C ARG A 46 -11.21 -0.03 -11.21
N GLU A 47 -11.48 0.43 -9.99
CA GLU A 47 -12.63 1.28 -9.66
C GLU A 47 -12.44 2.73 -10.12
N VAL A 48 -11.26 3.30 -9.87
CA VAL A 48 -10.93 4.70 -10.20
C VAL A 48 -10.44 4.85 -11.65
N GLY A 49 -9.87 3.79 -12.21
CA GLY A 49 -9.16 3.80 -13.49
C GLY A 49 -7.67 4.08 -13.32
N LEU A 50 -6.83 3.34 -14.05
CA LEU A 50 -5.36 3.33 -13.89
C LEU A 50 -4.72 4.74 -13.93
N LEU A 51 -4.95 5.50 -15.01
CA LEU A 51 -4.33 6.81 -15.19
C LEU A 51 -4.81 7.81 -14.14
N ARG A 52 -6.11 7.77 -13.81
CA ARG A 52 -6.71 8.64 -12.80
C ARG A 52 -6.20 8.30 -11.40
N PHE A 53 -6.04 7.02 -11.08
CA PHE A 53 -5.47 6.58 -9.82
C PHE A 53 -4.05 7.13 -9.65
N TRP A 54 -3.17 6.92 -10.62
CA TRP A 54 -1.80 7.44 -10.56
C TRP A 54 -1.77 8.96 -10.46
N TRP A 55 -2.56 9.66 -11.26
CA TRP A 55 -2.67 11.11 -11.19
C TRP A 55 -3.05 11.60 -9.78
N LEU A 56 -4.12 11.05 -9.21
CA LEU A 56 -4.58 11.42 -7.87
C LEU A 56 -3.58 11.01 -6.79
N TYR A 57 -2.93 9.86 -6.94
CA TYR A 57 -1.92 9.38 -6.00
C TYR A 57 -0.70 10.32 -5.94
N PHE A 58 -0.27 10.87 -7.09
CA PHE A 58 0.85 11.83 -7.12
C PHE A 58 0.45 13.25 -6.70
N THR A 59 -0.76 13.70 -7.04
CA THR A 59 -1.17 15.11 -6.87
C THR A 59 -2.01 15.39 -5.62
N CYS A 60 -2.68 14.38 -5.04
CA CYS A 60 -3.61 14.55 -3.93
C CYS A 60 -3.19 13.73 -2.70
N PRO A 61 -2.63 14.36 -1.65
CA PRO A 61 -2.24 13.68 -0.41
C PRO A 61 -3.42 12.99 0.28
N ALA A 62 -4.62 13.57 0.22
CA ALA A 62 -5.82 12.97 0.80
C ALA A 62 -6.21 11.65 0.11
N PHE A 63 -6.07 11.60 -1.22
CA PHE A 63 -6.31 10.37 -1.99
C PHE A 63 -5.26 9.31 -1.66
N ARG A 64 -3.99 9.70 -1.58
CA ARG A 64 -2.90 8.80 -1.18
C ARG A 64 -3.13 8.25 0.23
N LEU A 65 -3.52 9.09 1.19
CA LEU A 65 -3.86 8.65 2.54
C LEU A 65 -5.01 7.65 2.54
N TRP A 66 -6.09 7.93 1.81
CA TRP A 66 -7.23 7.02 1.67
C TRP A 66 -6.77 5.66 1.10
N ALA A 67 -5.99 5.68 0.03
CA ALA A 67 -5.54 4.48 -0.66
C ALA A 67 -4.70 3.59 0.26
N GLU A 68 -3.71 4.18 0.94
CA GLU A 68 -2.78 3.49 1.83
C GLU A 68 -3.46 3.00 3.11
N VAL A 69 -4.31 3.81 3.74
CA VAL A 69 -5.03 3.41 4.96
C VAL A 69 -5.90 2.20 4.70
N GLU A 70 -6.60 2.16 3.56
CA GLU A 70 -7.39 1.00 3.18
C GLU A 70 -6.53 -0.25 2.97
N ALA A 71 -5.39 -0.10 2.27
CA ALA A 71 -4.49 -1.20 2.01
C ALA A 71 -3.86 -1.76 3.29
N TYR A 72 -3.33 -0.90 4.18
CA TYR A 72 -2.77 -1.32 5.47
C TYR A 72 -3.82 -1.91 6.42
N ARG A 73 -5.08 -1.47 6.37
CA ARG A 73 -6.17 -2.10 7.13
C ARG A 73 -6.41 -3.54 6.72
N VAL A 74 -6.25 -3.85 5.43
CA VAL A 74 -6.32 -5.24 4.97
C VAL A 74 -5.08 -6.01 5.42
N SER A 75 -3.86 -5.44 5.29
CA SER A 75 -2.64 -6.07 5.80
C SER A 75 -2.72 -6.40 7.30
N LEU A 76 -3.33 -5.53 8.10
CA LEU A 76 -3.57 -5.74 9.53
C LEU A 76 -4.44 -6.95 9.85
N ARG A 77 -5.37 -7.32 8.97
CA ARG A 77 -6.18 -8.54 9.15
C ARG A 77 -5.33 -9.80 9.03
N HIS A 78 -4.24 -9.74 8.26
CA HIS A 78 -3.28 -10.84 8.12
C HIS A 78 -2.19 -10.79 9.20
N GLN A 79 -1.80 -9.59 9.63
CA GLN A 79 -0.72 -9.36 10.60
C GLN A 79 -1.11 -8.31 11.65
N PRO A 80 -1.97 -8.64 12.63
CA PRO A 80 -2.48 -7.67 13.61
C PRO A 80 -1.39 -7.11 14.52
N ALA A 81 -0.33 -7.87 14.78
CA ALA A 81 0.85 -7.41 15.54
C ALA A 81 1.65 -6.31 14.80
N GLY A 82 1.43 -6.13 13.49
CA GLY A 82 2.15 -5.18 12.63
C GLY A 82 1.70 -3.73 12.75
N LEU A 83 0.71 -3.39 13.58
CA LEU A 83 0.10 -2.05 13.65
C LEU A 83 1.13 -0.91 13.78
N ARG A 84 2.07 -1.02 14.72
CA ARG A 84 3.09 0.02 14.91
C ARG A 84 4.02 0.17 13.70
N HIS A 85 4.34 -0.95 13.05
CA HIS A 85 5.16 -0.95 11.84
C HIS A 85 4.44 -0.26 10.69
N PHE A 86 3.19 -0.63 10.43
CA PHE A 86 2.36 -0.02 9.37
C PHE A 86 2.07 1.46 9.62
N ALA A 87 1.81 1.85 10.86
CA ALA A 87 1.61 3.26 11.21
C ALA A 87 2.86 4.11 10.95
N ARG A 88 4.05 3.59 11.27
CA ARG A 88 5.33 4.25 10.97
C ARG A 88 5.57 4.32 9.46
N ALA A 89 5.30 3.25 8.72
CA ALA A 89 5.40 3.24 7.27
C ALA A 89 4.47 4.28 6.63
N LEU A 90 3.21 4.38 7.09
CA LEU A 90 2.24 5.37 6.61
C LEU A 90 2.70 6.81 6.91
N ALA A 91 3.23 7.06 8.10
CA ALA A 91 3.68 8.40 8.52
C ALA A 91 4.89 8.92 7.73
N HIS A 92 5.85 8.04 7.40
CA HIS A 92 7.12 8.44 6.79
C HIS A 92 7.26 8.10 5.31
N GLY A 93 6.60 7.04 4.82
CA GLY A 93 6.79 6.50 3.48
C GLY A 93 6.06 7.26 2.36
N TYR A 94 5.03 8.04 2.71
CA TYR A 94 4.07 8.55 1.73
C TYR A 94 3.93 10.07 1.71
N LEU A 95 4.81 10.81 2.41
CA LEU A 95 4.81 12.28 2.49
C LEU A 95 3.45 12.87 2.93
N LEU A 96 2.72 12.15 3.78
CA LEU A 96 1.35 12.50 4.19
C LEU A 96 1.29 13.55 5.31
N ARG A 97 2.45 13.97 5.85
CA ARG A 97 2.59 14.94 6.95
C ARG A 97 1.72 14.59 8.18
N ILE A 98 1.52 13.30 8.44
CA ILE A 98 0.83 12.79 9.63
C ILE A 98 1.83 12.17 10.61
N THR A 99 1.48 12.17 11.90
CA THR A 99 2.29 11.50 12.93
C THR A 99 1.98 10.00 12.98
N PRO A 100 2.89 9.15 13.50
CA PRO A 100 2.62 7.73 13.72
C PRO A 100 1.37 7.49 14.57
N GLU A 101 1.08 8.33 15.56
CA GLU A 101 -0.10 8.22 16.43
C GLU A 101 -1.40 8.51 15.65
N GLN A 102 -1.36 9.50 14.75
CA GLN A 102 -2.48 9.78 13.84
C GLN A 102 -2.68 8.62 12.87
N ALA A 103 -1.60 8.06 12.32
CA ALA A 103 -1.65 6.87 11.47
C ALA A 103 -2.25 5.66 12.22
N GLU A 104 -1.83 5.40 13.46
CA GLU A 104 -2.42 4.33 14.28
C GLU A 104 -3.93 4.51 14.47
N ARG A 105 -4.38 5.74 14.75
CA ARG A 105 -5.82 6.04 14.89
C ARG A 105 -6.58 5.75 13.60
N LEU A 106 -6.05 6.16 12.45
CA LEU A 106 -6.68 5.92 11.14
C LEU A 106 -6.76 4.41 10.81
N LEU A 107 -5.73 3.65 11.18
CA LEU A 107 -5.70 2.21 10.95
C LEU A 107 -6.67 1.45 11.86
N ARG A 108 -6.83 1.88 13.12
CA ARG A 108 -7.79 1.28 14.07
C ARG A 108 -9.25 1.57 13.68
N GLY A 109 -9.53 2.74 13.12
CA GLY A 109 -10.88 3.19 12.77
C GLY A 109 -11.55 4.00 13.85
#